data_AF-A0A6P1F786-F1
#
_entry.id   AF-A0A6P1F786-F1
#
_cell.length_a   1.000
_cell.length_b   1.000
_cell.length_c   1.000
_cell.angle_alpha   90.00
_cell.angle_beta   90.00
_cell.angle_gamma   90.00
#
_symmetry.space_group_name_H-M   'P 1'
#
loop_
_entity.id
_entity.type
_entity.pdbx_description
1 polymer ?
#
loop_
_entity_poly.entity_id
_entity_poly.type
_entity_poly.pdbx_seq_one_letter_code
_entity_poly.pdbx_strand_id
1 'polypeptide(L)'
;MDRAGSDRLTVMAACPFCLIVRGEDPNAIVVMEDEATIVISPLAPATRGHLLVIPKAHAPRLWELSPDAAAAVMNTVTRVAGAANQALRPAGVNIIQSNGAAATQTVNHVHVHVVPRWRGDRMMLSWPRRAAESQVQQHDTANVVRGALEAGTQTALPIQTAEDRRQHLNFIQSVVSRMASTSASAKTWLLPIVTVAFGYAFVERDWVIAVLGIVAVLVFALLDANYLKQERSFRKLYDRVARGEQLPPFSMNPTVAGPDGPAKANYWPDRQDWKSWAIAPFYLPMLAVGVCLLLYLAPWCRP
;
A
#
# COMPACT_ATOMS: atom_id res chain seq x y z
N MET A 1 6.47 -23.11 35.76
CA MET A 1 5.80 -21.80 35.62
C MET A 1 6.84 -20.83 35.07
N ASP A 2 6.73 -20.45 33.80
CA ASP A 2 7.72 -19.59 33.14
C ASP A 2 7.71 -18.18 33.71
N ARG A 3 8.89 -17.56 33.83
CA ARG A 3 9.07 -16.18 34.34
C ARG A 3 8.14 -15.17 33.66
N ALA A 4 7.88 -15.32 32.36
CA ALA A 4 6.96 -14.45 31.60
C ALA A 4 5.49 -14.60 32.02
N GLY A 5 5.07 -15.80 32.43
CA GLY A 5 3.72 -16.04 32.97
C GLY A 5 3.56 -15.43 34.36
N SER A 6 4.59 -15.55 35.21
CA SER A 6 4.65 -14.92 36.52
C SER A 6 4.59 -13.39 36.44
N ASP A 7 5.36 -12.78 35.53
CA ASP A 7 5.41 -11.32 35.35
C ASP A 7 4.08 -10.72 34.87
N ARG A 8 3.39 -11.39 33.94
CA ARG A 8 2.06 -10.97 33.49
C ARG A 8 1.02 -11.01 34.60
N LEU A 9 1.05 -12.05 35.44
CA LEU A 9 0.17 -12.17 36.60
C LEU A 9 0.42 -11.05 37.62
N THR A 10 1.68 -10.68 37.87
CA THR A 10 2.04 -9.58 38.78
C THR A 10 1.60 -8.21 38.24
N VAL A 11 1.76 -7.96 36.93
CA VAL A 11 1.30 -6.71 36.28
C VAL A 11 -0.23 -6.57 36.33
N MET A 12 -0.97 -7.65 36.07
CA MET A 12 -2.44 -7.66 36.16
C MET A 12 -2.95 -7.53 37.59
N ALA A 13 -2.20 -8.00 38.59
CA ALA A 13 -2.54 -7.83 40.00
C ALA A 13 -2.39 -6.37 40.46
N ALA A 14 -1.40 -5.64 39.92
CA ALA A 14 -1.12 -4.24 40.25
C ALA A 14 -1.88 -3.22 39.39
N CYS A 15 -2.59 -3.64 38.33
CA CYS A 15 -3.33 -2.73 37.46
C CYS A 15 -4.63 -2.24 38.12
N PRO A 16 -4.83 -0.92 38.32
CA PRO A 16 -6.04 -0.40 38.98
C PRO A 16 -7.32 -0.71 38.20
N PHE A 17 -7.28 -0.74 36.88
CA PHE A 17 -8.46 -1.11 36.09
C PHE A 17 -8.75 -2.61 36.13
N CYS A 18 -7.75 -3.47 36.31
CA CYS A 18 -8.00 -4.88 36.59
C CYS A 18 -8.67 -5.08 37.95
N LEU A 19 -8.29 -4.31 38.98
CA LEU A 19 -8.97 -4.32 40.28
C LEU A 19 -10.45 -3.95 40.13
N ILE A 20 -10.75 -2.89 39.38
CA ILE A 20 -12.13 -2.47 39.10
C ILE A 20 -12.89 -3.55 38.33
N VAL A 21 -12.29 -4.13 37.28
CA VAL A 21 -12.91 -5.22 36.48
C VAL A 21 -13.20 -6.45 37.33
N ARG A 22 -12.38 -6.74 38.35
CA ARG A 22 -12.60 -7.84 39.30
C ARG A 22 -13.60 -7.49 40.42
N GLY A 23 -14.10 -6.25 40.48
CA GLY A 23 -14.98 -5.79 41.55
C GLY A 23 -14.26 -5.58 42.89
N GLU A 24 -12.94 -5.40 42.87
CA GLU A 24 -12.10 -5.28 44.07
C GLU A 24 -11.91 -3.82 44.53
N ASP A 25 -12.38 -2.83 43.75
CA ASP A 25 -12.34 -1.41 44.11
C ASP A 25 -13.75 -0.89 44.51
N PRO A 26 -14.02 -0.70 45.82
CA PRO A 26 -15.34 -0.24 46.29
C PRO A 26 -15.62 1.22 45.97
N ASN A 27 -14.62 2.02 45.56
CA ASN A 27 -14.80 3.43 45.22
C ASN A 27 -15.15 3.64 43.74
N ALA A 28 -15.12 2.58 42.93
CA ALA A 28 -15.42 2.68 41.51
C ALA A 28 -16.90 2.98 41.28
N ILE A 29 -17.19 4.11 40.64
CA ILE A 29 -18.55 4.45 40.21
C ILE A 29 -18.81 3.79 38.86
N VAL A 30 -19.41 2.61 38.88
CA VAL A 30 -19.79 1.85 37.68
C VAL A 30 -21.09 2.38 37.10
N VAL A 31 -21.08 2.74 35.82
CA VAL A 31 -22.26 3.23 35.07
C VAL A 31 -22.96 2.09 34.34
N MET A 32 -22.17 1.22 33.71
CA MET A 32 -22.67 -0.01 33.09
C MET A 32 -21.53 -1.00 32.92
N GLU A 33 -21.89 -2.27 32.79
CA GLU A 33 -20.97 -3.36 32.54
C GLU A 33 -21.64 -4.37 31.60
N ASP A 34 -20.89 -4.89 30.63
CA ASP A 34 -21.29 -6.01 29.79
C ASP A 34 -20.20 -7.08 29.75
N GLU A 35 -20.34 -8.08 28.89
CA GLU A 35 -19.41 -9.21 28.82
C GLU A 35 -17.97 -8.79 28.52
N ALA A 36 -17.78 -7.75 27.70
CA ALA A 36 -16.47 -7.37 27.18
C ALA A 36 -15.93 -6.06 27.79
N THR A 37 -16.80 -5.20 28.30
CA THR A 37 -16.45 -3.84 28.72
C THR A 37 -17.09 -3.44 30.04
N ILE A 38 -16.42 -2.51 30.75
CA ILE A 38 -16.97 -1.82 31.91
C ILE A 38 -16.84 -0.31 31.70
N VAL A 39 -17.84 0.45 32.15
CA VAL A 39 -17.90 1.90 32.03
C VAL A 39 -17.95 2.51 33.41
N ILE A 40 -16.99 3.38 33.72
CA ILE A 40 -16.87 4.00 35.04
C ILE A 40 -16.79 5.52 34.94
N SER A 41 -17.14 6.22 36.02
CA SER A 41 -16.73 7.61 36.21
C SER A 41 -15.36 7.65 36.89
N PRO A 42 -14.37 8.39 36.35
CA PRO A 42 -13.05 8.46 36.94
C PRO A 42 -13.05 9.27 38.25
N LEU A 43 -12.10 8.98 39.15
CA LEU A 43 -11.94 9.69 40.44
C LEU A 43 -11.75 11.21 40.28
N ALA A 44 -11.08 11.63 39.20
CA ALA A 44 -10.88 13.03 38.86
C ALA A 44 -11.42 13.32 37.45
N PRO A 45 -12.73 13.61 37.30
CA PRO A 45 -13.34 13.98 36.03
C PRO A 45 -12.72 15.24 35.43
N ALA A 46 -12.35 15.22 34.15
CA ALA A 46 -11.85 16.40 33.44
C ALA A 46 -12.96 17.44 33.24
N THR A 47 -14.19 16.97 33.04
CA THR A 47 -15.41 17.77 32.95
C THR A 47 -16.57 17.01 33.60
N ARG A 48 -17.69 17.71 33.83
CA ARG A 48 -18.93 17.07 34.30
C ARG A 48 -19.39 16.02 33.29
N GLY A 49 -19.59 14.79 33.76
CA GLY A 49 -20.04 13.65 32.95
C GLY A 49 -18.91 12.87 32.26
N HIS A 50 -17.65 13.11 32.60
CA HIS A 50 -16.52 12.31 32.11
C HIS A 50 -16.69 10.84 32.49
N LEU A 51 -16.58 9.95 31.51
CA LEU A 51 -16.63 8.50 31.66
C LEU A 51 -15.42 7.84 31.01
N LEU A 52 -15.06 6.65 31.49
CA LEU A 52 -14.06 5.78 30.90
C LEU A 52 -14.72 4.49 30.44
N VAL A 53 -14.52 4.11 29.18
CA VAL A 53 -14.86 2.79 28.64
C VAL A 53 -13.60 1.93 28.66
N ILE A 54 -13.64 0.81 29.37
CA ILE A 54 -12.49 -0.03 29.66
C ILE A 54 -12.81 -1.47 29.21
N PRO A 55 -12.00 -2.11 28.34
CA PRO A 55 -12.13 -3.54 28.08
C PRO A 55 -11.80 -4.35 29.33
N LYS A 56 -12.54 -5.43 29.58
CA LYS A 56 -12.21 -6.36 30.67
C LYS A 56 -10.89 -7.09 30.43
N ALA A 57 -10.56 -7.33 29.15
CA ALA A 57 -9.26 -7.85 28.76
C ALA A 57 -8.16 -6.80 29.03
N HIS A 58 -7.13 -7.19 29.78
CA HIS A 58 -5.98 -6.34 30.03
C HIS A 58 -5.10 -6.24 28.78
N ALA A 59 -4.95 -5.03 28.25
CA ALA A 59 -4.01 -4.71 27.20
C ALA A 59 -3.40 -3.33 27.49
N PRO A 60 -2.07 -3.18 27.57
CA PRO A 60 -1.42 -1.89 27.80
C PRO A 60 -1.68 -0.85 26.70
N ARG A 61 -1.76 -1.31 25.44
CA ARG A 61 -1.87 -0.45 24.25
C ARG A 61 -2.94 -1.00 23.31
N LEU A 62 -3.51 -0.11 22.50
CA LEU A 62 -4.65 -0.40 21.62
C LEU A 62 -4.39 -1.57 20.66
N TRP A 63 -3.20 -1.63 20.05
CA TRP A 63 -2.81 -2.69 19.11
C TRP A 63 -2.49 -4.03 19.77
N GLU A 64 -2.59 -4.13 21.10
CA GLU A 64 -2.46 -5.39 21.85
C GLU A 64 -3.83 -6.00 22.19
N LEU A 65 -4.94 -5.31 21.88
CA LEU A 65 -6.28 -5.90 21.96
C LEU A 65 -6.51 -6.86 20.79
N SER A 66 -7.33 -7.88 21.02
CA SER A 66 -7.91 -8.65 19.92
C SER A 66 -8.85 -7.78 19.08
N PRO A 67 -9.07 -8.10 17.79
CA PRO A 67 -10.02 -7.37 16.94
C PRO A 67 -11.43 -7.29 17.56
N ASP A 68 -11.89 -8.38 18.16
CA ASP A 68 -13.22 -8.44 18.80
C ASP A 68 -13.29 -7.53 20.04
N ALA A 69 -12.25 -7.52 20.87
CA ALA A 69 -12.19 -6.65 22.05
C ALA A 69 -12.13 -5.16 21.64
N ALA A 70 -11.35 -4.83 20.62
CA ALA A 70 -11.29 -3.47 20.08
C ALA A 70 -12.65 -3.02 19.51
N ALA A 71 -13.35 -3.90 18.77
CA ALA A 71 -14.69 -3.63 18.25
C ALA A 71 -15.70 -3.44 19.39
N ALA A 72 -15.68 -4.30 20.41
CA ALA A 72 -16.55 -4.19 21.57
C ALA A 72 -16.37 -2.85 22.30
N VAL A 73 -15.13 -2.42 22.53
CA VAL A 73 -14.82 -1.11 23.14
C VAL A 73 -15.45 0.02 22.33
N MET A 74 -15.27 0.06 21.01
CA MET A 74 -15.81 1.14 20.17
C MET A 74 -17.33 1.12 20.08
N ASN A 75 -17.96 -0.06 20.10
CA ASN A 75 -19.41 -0.18 20.19
C ASN A 75 -19.93 0.40 21.51
N THR A 76 -19.28 0.10 22.64
CA THR A 76 -19.64 0.67 23.95
C THR A 76 -19.40 2.18 23.99
N VAL A 77 -18.29 2.68 23.45
CA VAL A 77 -18.02 4.13 23.33
C VAL A 77 -19.14 4.84 22.58
N THR A 78 -19.61 4.29 21.46
CA THR A 78 -20.69 4.88 20.67
C THR A 78 -21.99 4.95 21.47
N ARG A 79 -22.36 3.86 22.16
CA ARG A 79 -23.55 3.80 23.03
C ARG A 79 -23.47 4.81 24.18
N VAL A 80 -22.34 4.83 24.90
CA VAL A 80 -22.12 5.70 26.05
C VAL A 80 -22.08 7.17 25.66
N ALA A 81 -21.41 7.52 24.56
CA ALA A 81 -21.38 8.89 24.05
C ALA A 81 -22.77 9.38 23.65
N GLY A 82 -23.56 8.54 22.97
CA GLY A 82 -24.95 8.84 22.64
C GLY A 82 -25.82 9.07 23.88
N ALA A 83 -25.72 8.17 24.86
CA ALA A 83 -26.46 8.28 26.12
C ALA A 83 -26.05 9.53 26.93
N ALA A 84 -24.74 9.81 27.05
CA ALA A 84 -24.23 10.99 27.71
C ALA A 84 -24.69 12.28 27.02
N ASN A 85 -24.68 12.30 25.68
CA ASN A 85 -25.15 13.45 24.91
C ASN A 85 -26.66 13.70 25.10
N GLN A 86 -27.47 12.64 25.12
CA GLN A 86 -28.92 12.75 25.34
C GLN A 86 -29.26 13.20 26.77
N ALA A 87 -28.61 12.58 27.77
CA ALA A 87 -28.91 12.80 29.18
C ALA A 87 -28.37 14.14 29.71
N LEU A 88 -27.18 14.55 29.25
CA LEU A 88 -26.50 15.74 29.78
C LEU A 88 -26.60 16.96 28.86
N ARG A 89 -26.93 16.76 27.58
CA ARG A 89 -27.01 17.82 26.54
C ARG A 89 -25.79 18.76 26.55
N PRO A 90 -24.55 18.23 26.47
CA PRO A 90 -23.35 19.05 26.43
C PRO A 90 -23.26 19.83 25.11
N ALA A 91 -22.34 20.80 25.05
CA ALA A 91 -22.07 21.54 23.82
C ALA A 91 -21.28 20.71 22.77
N GLY A 92 -20.71 19.58 23.20
CA GLY A 92 -20.00 18.62 22.36
C GLY A 92 -19.48 17.46 23.20
N VAL A 93 -18.79 16.50 22.57
CA VAL A 93 -18.16 15.37 23.26
C VAL A 93 -16.79 15.11 22.63
N ASN A 94 -15.75 14.93 23.45
CA ASN A 94 -14.47 14.40 23.01
C ASN A 94 -14.37 12.91 23.32
N ILE A 95 -13.89 12.14 22.34
CA ILE A 95 -13.47 10.75 22.52
C ILE A 95 -11.95 10.73 22.47
N ILE A 96 -11.29 10.28 23.54
CA ILE A 96 -9.82 10.31 23.64
C ILE A 96 -9.32 8.95 24.10
N GLN A 97 -8.30 8.43 23.44
CA GLN A 97 -7.59 7.22 23.84
C GLN A 97 -6.10 7.45 23.64
N SER A 98 -5.31 7.08 24.63
CA SER A 98 -3.87 7.37 24.68
C SER A 98 -3.06 6.07 24.74
N ASN A 99 -1.97 5.99 23.97
CA ASN A 99 -1.03 4.87 23.98
C ASN A 99 0.39 5.38 24.29
N GLY A 100 0.90 5.08 25.48
CA GLY A 100 2.19 5.52 25.98
C GLY A 100 2.18 6.87 26.71
N ALA A 101 3.18 7.08 27.57
CA ALA A 101 3.28 8.27 28.43
C ALA A 101 3.37 9.58 27.64
N ALA A 102 4.07 9.61 26.50
CA ALA A 102 4.16 10.77 25.63
C ALA A 102 2.80 11.19 25.02
N ALA A 103 1.88 10.22 24.89
CA ALA A 103 0.49 10.46 24.48
C ALA A 103 -0.45 10.66 25.68
N THR A 104 0.09 10.97 26.86
CA THR A 104 -0.62 11.21 28.13
C THR A 104 -1.32 9.99 28.74
N GLN A 105 -0.93 8.76 28.40
CA GLN A 105 -1.44 7.57 29.08
C GLN A 105 -0.79 7.42 30.46
N THR A 106 -1.61 7.34 31.52
CA THR A 106 -1.15 7.18 32.91
C THR A 106 -1.39 5.77 33.44
N VAL A 107 -2.45 5.09 32.99
CA VAL A 107 -2.73 3.68 33.31
C VAL A 107 -2.49 2.84 32.06
N ASN A 108 -1.56 1.88 32.16
CA ASN A 108 -1.20 0.95 31.10
C ASN A 108 -2.23 -0.18 30.97
N HIS A 109 -3.48 0.20 30.75
CA HIS A 109 -4.60 -0.64 30.39
C HIS A 109 -5.49 0.23 29.50
N VAL A 110 -5.82 -0.22 28.29
CA VAL A 110 -6.61 0.56 27.32
C VAL A 110 -7.86 1.12 27.98
N HIS A 111 -8.11 2.41 27.80
CA HIS A 111 -9.31 3.07 28.27
C HIS A 111 -9.64 4.19 27.30
N VAL A 112 -10.91 4.34 26.97
CA VAL A 112 -11.40 5.41 26.11
C VAL A 112 -12.16 6.40 26.96
N HIS A 113 -11.69 7.63 26.98
CA HIS A 113 -12.36 8.75 27.61
C HIS A 113 -13.56 9.19 26.75
N VAL A 114 -14.73 9.25 27.35
CA VAL A 114 -15.91 9.93 26.81
C VAL A 114 -16.10 11.20 27.63
N VAL A 115 -15.80 12.36 27.04
CA VAL A 115 -15.70 13.62 27.76
C VAL A 115 -16.72 14.64 27.22
N PRO A 116 -17.89 14.77 27.85
CA PRO A 116 -18.83 15.85 27.56
C PRO A 116 -18.18 17.23 27.72
N ARG A 117 -18.34 18.10 26.73
CA ARG A 117 -17.74 19.43 26.67
C ARG A 117 -18.78 20.51 26.93
N TRP A 118 -18.38 21.53 27.68
CA TRP A 118 -19.23 22.64 28.09
C TRP A 118 -18.60 23.94 27.63
N ARG A 119 -19.41 24.93 27.25
CA ARG A 119 -18.89 26.25 26.88
C ARG A 119 -18.12 26.83 28.07
N GLY A 120 -16.84 27.15 27.85
CA GLY A 120 -15.96 27.70 28.89
C GLY A 120 -15.46 26.66 29.90
N ASP A 121 -15.55 25.36 29.62
CA ASP A 121 -14.89 24.37 30.47
C ASP A 121 -13.36 24.56 30.51
N ARG A 122 -12.74 24.02 31.56
CA ARG A 122 -11.30 24.17 31.81
C ARG A 122 -10.44 23.17 31.01
N MET A 123 -11.07 22.30 30.22
CA MET A 123 -10.34 21.27 29.48
C MET A 123 -9.75 21.86 28.20
N MET A 124 -8.42 21.86 28.11
CA MET A 124 -7.72 22.35 26.92
C MET A 124 -7.29 21.18 26.04
N LEU A 125 -7.55 21.28 24.73
CA LEU A 125 -6.98 20.42 23.70
C LEU A 125 -6.21 21.32 22.74
N SER A 126 -4.91 21.44 22.97
CA SER A 126 -4.04 22.28 22.15
C SER A 126 -3.70 21.56 20.84
N TRP A 127 -4.25 22.06 19.73
CA TRP A 127 -3.80 21.65 18.40
C TRP A 127 -2.73 22.63 17.88
N PRO A 128 -1.55 22.15 17.46
CA PRO A 128 -0.52 23.01 16.88
C PRO A 128 -1.03 23.76 15.65
N ARG A 129 -0.76 25.09 15.57
CA ARG A 129 -1.18 25.92 14.42
C ARG A 129 -0.31 25.76 13.18
N ARG A 130 0.94 25.34 13.34
CA ARG A 130 1.89 25.13 12.24
C ARG A 130 2.05 23.64 12.01
N ALA A 131 2.15 23.25 10.74
CA ALA A 131 2.47 21.88 10.37
C ALA A 131 3.84 21.49 10.93
N ALA A 132 3.93 20.29 11.48
CA ALA A 132 5.20 19.73 11.97
C ALA A 132 6.13 19.30 10.83
N GLU A 133 5.57 19.07 9.64
CA GLU A 133 6.27 18.53 8.48
C GLU A 133 5.91 19.29 7.21
N SER A 134 6.88 19.41 6.29
CA SER A 134 6.66 19.84 4.91
C SER A 134 5.91 18.78 4.10
N GLN A 135 5.37 19.15 2.94
CA GLN A 135 4.65 18.20 2.07
C GLN A 135 5.52 17.04 1.57
N VAL A 136 6.82 17.26 1.37
CA VAL A 136 7.75 16.19 0.97
C VAL A 136 7.91 15.20 2.11
N GLN A 137 8.15 15.68 3.33
CA GLN A 137 8.26 14.84 4.53
C GLN A 137 6.97 14.04 4.78
N GLN A 138 5.79 14.63 4.57
CA GLN A 138 4.52 13.92 4.70
C GLN A 138 4.41 12.73 3.73
N HIS A 139 4.84 12.90 2.47
CA HIS A 139 4.84 11.80 1.50
C HIS A 139 5.82 10.69 1.90
N ASP A 140 7.02 11.05 2.34
CA ASP A 140 8.03 10.09 2.79
C ASP A 140 7.54 9.29 4.01
N THR A 141 7.01 9.98 5.03
CA THR A 141 6.43 9.35 6.22
C THR A 141 5.26 8.44 5.86
N ALA A 142 4.36 8.88 4.96
CA ALA A 142 3.24 8.06 4.51
C ALA A 142 3.69 6.77 3.81
N ASN A 143 4.76 6.83 3.01
CA ASN A 143 5.33 5.66 2.34
C ASN A 143 5.92 4.65 3.34
N VAL A 144 6.63 5.13 4.36
CA VAL A 144 7.18 4.28 5.43
C VAL A 144 6.05 3.56 6.18
N VAL A 145 5.00 4.29 6.59
CA VAL A 145 3.85 3.72 7.29
C VAL A 145 3.10 2.71 6.43
N ARG A 146 2.90 3.00 5.13
CA ARG A 146 2.27 2.07 4.19
C ARG A 146 3.06 0.77 4.07
N GLY A 147 4.39 0.86 3.93
CA GLY A 147 5.25 -0.31 3.89
C GLY A 147 5.15 -1.17 5.17
N ALA A 148 5.06 -0.53 6.34
CA ALA A 148 4.87 -1.23 7.61
C ALA A 148 3.50 -1.92 7.71
N LEU A 149 2.43 -1.28 7.21
CA LEU A 149 1.09 -1.90 7.16
C LEU A 149 1.07 -3.11 6.23
N GLU A 150 1.70 -3.01 5.07
CA GLU A 150 1.81 -4.12 4.11
C GLU A 150 2.65 -5.27 4.67
N ALA A 151 3.71 -4.98 5.44
CA ALA A 151 4.51 -5.98 6.13
C ALA A 151 3.79 -6.61 7.33
N GLY A 152 3.09 -5.82 8.14
CA GLY A 152 2.30 -6.31 9.29
C GLY A 152 1.09 -7.15 8.88
N THR A 153 0.53 -6.88 7.69
CA THR A 153 -0.53 -7.72 7.09
C THR A 153 0.00 -9.11 6.70
N GLN A 154 1.33 -9.30 6.58
CA GLN A 154 1.92 -10.60 6.22
C GLN A 154 2.03 -11.58 7.42
N THR A 155 1.77 -11.14 8.66
CA THR A 155 1.91 -11.99 9.86
C THR A 155 0.72 -12.95 10.09
N ALA A 156 -0.33 -12.87 9.29
CA ALA A 156 -1.39 -13.87 9.23
C ALA A 156 -1.78 -14.18 7.79
N LEU A 157 -0.79 -14.52 6.95
CA LEU A 157 -1.11 -15.11 5.65
C LEU A 157 -1.43 -16.60 5.85
N PRO A 158 -2.58 -17.08 5.33
CA PRO A 158 -2.85 -18.51 5.30
C PRO A 158 -1.70 -19.21 4.56
N ILE A 159 -1.39 -20.45 4.99
CA ILE A 159 -0.39 -21.31 4.34
C ILE A 159 -0.67 -21.29 2.83
N GLN A 160 0.20 -20.67 2.04
CA GLN A 160 0.12 -20.71 0.58
C GLN A 160 0.14 -22.18 0.16
N THR A 161 -0.97 -22.66 -0.38
CA THR A 161 -1.05 -24.05 -0.81
C THR A 161 -0.23 -24.24 -2.09
N ALA A 162 0.16 -25.49 -2.38
CA ALA A 162 0.80 -25.80 -3.66
C ALA A 162 -0.10 -25.41 -4.85
N GLU A 163 -1.42 -25.38 -4.65
CA GLU A 163 -2.41 -24.96 -5.64
C GLU A 163 -2.42 -23.44 -5.83
N ASP A 164 -2.37 -22.64 -4.75
CA ASP A 164 -2.25 -21.18 -4.84
C ASP A 164 -1.00 -20.76 -5.61
N ARG A 165 0.11 -21.47 -5.38
CA ARG A 165 1.35 -21.25 -6.14
C ARG A 165 1.18 -21.58 -7.62
N ARG A 166 0.52 -22.69 -7.97
CA ARG A 166 0.23 -23.03 -9.38
C ARG A 166 -0.66 -21.99 -10.02
N GLN A 167 -1.69 -21.53 -9.32
CA GLN A 167 -2.61 -20.52 -9.83
C GLN A 167 -1.90 -19.17 -10.04
N HIS A 168 -1.03 -18.77 -9.11
CA HIS A 168 -0.20 -17.57 -9.27
C HIS A 168 0.74 -17.67 -10.48
N LEU A 169 1.41 -18.81 -10.66
CA LEU A 169 2.24 -19.08 -11.84
C LEU A 169 1.42 -19.02 -13.14
N ASN A 170 0.21 -19.59 -13.15
CA ASN A 170 -0.68 -19.53 -14.31
C ASN A 170 -1.07 -18.08 -14.66
N PHE A 171 -1.35 -17.25 -13.65
CA PHE A 171 -1.65 -15.85 -13.90
C PHE A 171 -0.45 -15.09 -14.47
N ILE A 172 0.75 -15.27 -13.91
CA ILE A 172 1.97 -14.64 -14.44
C ILE A 172 2.23 -15.10 -15.88
N GLN A 173 2.08 -16.41 -16.15
CA GLN A 173 2.26 -16.98 -17.47
C GLN A 173 1.28 -16.38 -18.50
N SER A 174 0.03 -16.12 -18.11
CA SER A 174 -0.95 -15.47 -18.99
C SER A 174 -0.50 -14.07 -19.44
N VAL A 175 0.12 -13.31 -18.54
CA VAL A 175 0.66 -11.97 -18.85
C VAL A 175 1.86 -12.09 -19.77
N VAL A 176 2.80 -13.00 -19.47
CA VAL A 176 3.98 -13.27 -20.32
C VAL A 176 3.55 -13.63 -21.75
N SER A 177 2.60 -14.55 -21.89
CA SER A 177 2.07 -14.97 -23.20
C SER A 177 1.40 -13.80 -23.95
N ARG A 178 0.64 -12.94 -23.25
CA ARG A 178 0.02 -11.75 -23.86
C ARG A 178 1.07 -10.74 -24.34
N MET A 179 2.13 -10.50 -23.57
CA MET A 179 3.21 -9.58 -23.96
C MET A 179 3.98 -10.10 -25.18
N ALA A 180 4.33 -11.39 -25.18
CA ALA A 180 5.00 -12.03 -26.32
C ALA A 180 4.14 -11.99 -27.60
N SER A 181 2.84 -12.28 -27.49
CA SER A 181 1.90 -12.19 -28.61
C SER A 181 1.75 -10.76 -29.15
N THR A 182 1.70 -9.77 -28.26
CA THR A 182 1.61 -8.35 -28.65
C THR A 182 2.88 -7.88 -29.34
N SER A 183 4.06 -8.29 -28.84
CA SER A 183 5.36 -8.07 -29.48
C SER A 183 5.43 -8.63 -30.90
N ALA A 184 4.95 -9.87 -31.09
CA ALA A 184 4.89 -10.49 -32.42
C ALA A 184 3.93 -9.74 -33.36
N SER A 185 2.75 -9.34 -32.84
CA SER A 185 1.76 -8.59 -33.60
C SER A 185 2.28 -7.23 -34.05
N ALA A 186 3.07 -6.53 -33.22
CA ALA A 186 3.72 -5.27 -33.60
C ALA A 186 4.59 -5.42 -34.86
N LYS A 187 5.38 -6.49 -34.93
CA LYS A 187 6.21 -6.82 -36.12
C LYS A 187 5.34 -7.10 -37.35
N THR A 188 4.27 -7.87 -37.18
CA THR A 188 3.32 -8.18 -38.27
C THR A 188 2.64 -6.94 -38.84
N TRP A 189 2.24 -5.99 -37.98
CA TRP A 189 1.63 -4.73 -38.41
C TRP A 189 2.64 -3.78 -39.07
N LEU A 190 3.90 -3.77 -38.62
CA LEU A 190 4.92 -2.90 -39.19
C LEU A 190 5.28 -3.29 -40.64
N LEU A 191 5.42 -4.58 -40.93
CA LEU A 191 5.84 -5.06 -42.25
C LEU A 191 5.04 -4.47 -43.43
N PRO A 192 3.70 -4.53 -43.47
CA PRO A 192 2.92 -3.95 -44.56
C PRO A 192 3.03 -2.42 -44.59
N ILE A 193 3.03 -1.74 -43.44
CA ILE A 193 3.17 -0.28 -43.36
C ILE A 193 4.48 0.15 -44.01
N VAL A 194 5.59 -0.50 -43.66
CA VAL A 194 6.92 -0.15 -44.17
C VAL A 194 7.08 -0.56 -45.62
N THR A 195 6.55 -1.71 -46.03
CA THR A 195 6.57 -2.16 -47.43
C THR A 195 5.87 -1.15 -48.33
N VAL A 196 4.68 -0.69 -47.94
CA VAL A 196 3.93 0.33 -48.69
C VAL A 196 4.64 1.67 -48.65
N ALA A 197 5.07 2.15 -47.47
CA ALA A 197 5.71 3.45 -47.33
C ALA A 197 7.02 3.54 -48.14
N PHE A 198 7.92 2.57 -48.00
CA PHE A 198 9.19 2.58 -48.72
C PHE A 198 9.02 2.28 -50.22
N GLY A 199 8.09 1.39 -50.58
CA GLY A 199 7.78 1.13 -51.99
C GLY A 199 7.23 2.36 -52.70
N TYR A 200 6.27 3.05 -52.08
CA TYR A 200 5.67 4.26 -52.64
C TYR A 200 6.67 5.43 -52.68
N ALA A 201 7.45 5.63 -51.61
CA ALA A 201 8.52 6.63 -51.58
C ALA A 201 9.55 6.42 -52.70
N PHE A 202 9.90 5.17 -53.00
CA PHE A 202 10.83 4.84 -54.08
C PHE A 202 10.26 5.16 -55.47
N VAL A 203 8.98 4.86 -55.71
CA VAL A 203 8.31 5.08 -57.01
C VAL A 203 8.08 6.58 -57.25
N GLU A 204 7.47 7.28 -56.30
CA GLU A 204 7.10 8.69 -56.45
C GLU A 204 8.27 9.66 -56.17
N ARG A 205 9.41 9.12 -55.72
CA ARG A 205 10.59 9.90 -55.34
C ARG A 205 10.34 10.91 -54.21
N ASP A 206 9.36 10.64 -53.35
CA ASP A 206 9.02 11.51 -52.22
C ASP A 206 9.79 11.13 -50.95
N TRP A 207 10.70 12.02 -50.54
CA TRP A 207 11.51 11.84 -49.34
C TRP A 207 10.70 11.94 -48.04
N VAL A 208 9.57 12.67 -48.03
CA VAL A 208 8.71 12.82 -46.85
C VAL A 208 8.10 11.48 -46.47
N ILE A 209 7.69 10.69 -47.47
CA ILE A 209 7.11 9.36 -47.27
C ILE A 209 8.16 8.37 -46.77
N ALA A 210 9.41 8.49 -47.23
CA ALA A 210 10.54 7.73 -46.68
C ALA A 210 10.75 8.06 -45.19
N VAL A 211 10.69 9.34 -44.79
CA VAL A 211 10.76 9.75 -43.37
C VAL A 211 9.61 9.16 -42.57
N LEU A 212 8.37 9.20 -43.07
CA LEU A 212 7.22 8.61 -42.39
C LEU A 212 7.40 7.11 -42.14
N GLY A 213 7.95 6.37 -43.11
CA GLY A 213 8.30 4.96 -42.93
C GLY A 213 9.38 4.73 -41.87
N ILE A 214 10.42 5.57 -41.82
CA ILE A 214 11.46 5.50 -40.76
C ILE A 214 10.85 5.78 -39.38
N VAL A 215 9.98 6.80 -39.26
CA VAL A 215 9.29 7.12 -38.00
C VAL A 215 8.42 5.94 -37.55
N ALA A 216 7.69 5.29 -38.47
CA ALA A 216 6.92 4.09 -38.16
C ALA A 216 7.81 2.96 -37.62
N VAL A 217 8.96 2.69 -38.26
CA VAL A 217 9.95 1.70 -37.78
C VAL A 217 10.41 2.03 -36.36
N LEU A 218 10.75 3.29 -36.07
CA LEU A 218 11.22 3.71 -34.75
C LEU A 218 10.15 3.56 -33.66
N VAL A 219 8.91 3.97 -33.95
CA VAL A 219 7.79 3.87 -32.99
C VAL A 219 7.50 2.41 -32.67
N PHE A 220 7.40 1.55 -33.68
CA PHE A 220 7.15 0.12 -33.47
C PHE A 220 8.34 -0.56 -32.76
N ALA A 221 9.57 -0.19 -33.06
CA ALA A 221 10.74 -0.70 -32.36
C ALA A 221 10.73 -0.33 -30.87
N LEU A 222 10.32 0.90 -30.53
CA LEU A 222 10.18 1.36 -29.15
C LEU A 222 9.08 0.58 -28.40
N LEU A 223 7.91 0.41 -29.01
CA LEU A 223 6.80 -0.35 -28.42
C LEU A 223 7.21 -1.80 -28.17
N ASP A 224 7.84 -2.43 -29.16
CA ASP A 224 8.26 -3.82 -29.10
C ASP A 224 9.36 -4.05 -28.05
N ALA A 225 10.34 -3.14 -27.98
CA ALA A 225 11.36 -3.16 -26.92
C ALA A 225 10.74 -3.02 -25.51
N ASN A 226 9.68 -2.21 -25.37
CA ASN A 226 8.96 -2.08 -24.10
C ASN A 226 8.19 -3.37 -23.74
N TYR A 227 7.52 -4.01 -24.70
CA TYR A 227 6.87 -5.31 -24.47
C TYR A 227 7.87 -6.38 -24.05
N LEU A 228 9.04 -6.44 -24.68
CA LEU A 228 10.11 -7.36 -24.31
C LEU A 228 10.63 -7.10 -22.88
N LYS A 229 10.78 -5.83 -22.49
CA LYS A 229 11.19 -5.46 -21.12
C LYS A 229 10.16 -5.92 -20.08
N GLN A 230 8.87 -5.69 -20.35
CA GLN A 230 7.79 -6.13 -19.47
C GLN A 230 7.78 -7.65 -19.36
N GLU A 231 7.88 -8.37 -20.48
CA GLU A 231 7.96 -9.83 -20.52
C GLU A 231 9.11 -10.36 -19.64
N ARG A 232 10.33 -9.82 -19.80
CA ARG A 232 11.50 -10.20 -18.99
C ARG A 232 11.26 -9.95 -17.50
N SER A 233 10.64 -8.83 -17.15
CA SER A 233 10.33 -8.49 -15.76
C SER A 233 9.32 -9.46 -15.14
N PHE A 234 8.29 -9.86 -15.88
CA PHE A 234 7.34 -10.89 -15.44
C PHE A 234 7.95 -12.29 -15.39
N ARG A 235 8.89 -12.64 -16.28
CA ARG A 235 9.64 -13.89 -16.20
C ARG A 235 10.49 -13.97 -14.92
N LYS A 236 11.15 -12.87 -14.53
CA LYS A 236 11.85 -12.81 -13.23
C LYS A 236 10.90 -13.04 -12.05
N LEU A 237 9.71 -12.46 -12.09
CA LEU A 237 8.68 -12.69 -11.07
C LEU A 237 8.24 -14.16 -11.06
N TYR A 238 8.01 -14.76 -12.22
CA TYR A 238 7.68 -16.18 -12.38
C TYR A 238 8.75 -17.07 -11.72
N ASP A 239 10.02 -16.84 -12.03
CA ASP A 239 11.12 -17.65 -11.50
C ASP A 239 11.21 -17.58 -9.96
N ARG A 240 10.95 -16.41 -9.37
CA ARG A 240 10.94 -16.23 -7.91
C ARG A 240 9.78 -16.98 -7.24
N VAL A 241 8.58 -16.90 -7.83
CA VAL A 241 7.41 -17.65 -7.35
C VAL A 241 7.64 -19.17 -7.49
N ALA A 242 8.24 -19.60 -8.60
CA ALA A 242 8.58 -21.00 -8.84
C ALA A 242 9.59 -21.54 -7.80
N ARG A 243 10.56 -20.72 -7.39
CA ARG A 243 11.52 -21.02 -6.32
C ARG A 243 10.91 -21.02 -4.92
N GLY A 244 9.67 -20.57 -4.74
CA GLY A 244 9.00 -20.50 -3.44
C GLY A 244 9.54 -19.40 -2.52
N GLU A 245 10.09 -18.33 -3.09
CA GLU A 245 10.50 -17.16 -2.32
C GLU A 245 9.28 -16.50 -1.66
N GLN A 246 9.46 -15.96 -0.44
CA GLN A 246 8.39 -15.24 0.25
C GLN A 246 8.09 -13.92 -0.47
N LEU A 247 6.99 -13.91 -1.22
CA LEU A 247 6.45 -12.76 -1.95
C LEU A 247 4.99 -12.55 -1.53
N PRO A 248 4.44 -11.33 -1.67
CA PRO A 248 3.02 -11.10 -1.42
C PRO A 248 2.16 -12.05 -2.28
N PRO A 249 1.13 -12.70 -1.70
CA PRO A 249 0.23 -13.62 -2.40
C PRO A 249 -0.33 -13.01 -3.68
N PHE A 250 -0.30 -13.75 -4.79
CA PHE A 250 -0.88 -13.31 -6.05
C PHE A 250 -0.37 -11.94 -6.53
N SER A 251 0.82 -11.52 -6.10
CA SER A 251 1.42 -10.26 -6.56
C SER A 251 1.60 -10.29 -8.07
N MET A 252 0.99 -9.32 -8.75
CA MET A 252 1.13 -9.10 -10.19
C MET A 252 2.02 -7.89 -10.48
N ASN A 253 2.84 -7.49 -9.50
CA ASN A 253 3.78 -6.39 -9.64
C ASN A 253 5.20 -6.94 -9.86
N PRO A 254 5.78 -6.83 -11.07
CA PRO A 254 7.12 -7.35 -11.33
C PRO A 254 8.23 -6.54 -10.65
N THR A 255 7.97 -5.36 -10.10
CA THR A 255 9.00 -4.57 -9.40
C THR A 255 9.41 -5.19 -8.08
N VAL A 256 8.55 -6.01 -7.46
CA VAL A 256 8.93 -6.78 -6.26
C VAL A 256 10.02 -7.81 -6.58
N ALA A 257 10.13 -8.20 -7.86
CA ALA A 257 11.14 -9.11 -8.37
C ALA A 257 12.46 -8.40 -8.76
N GLY A 258 12.46 -7.06 -8.84
CA GLY A 258 13.61 -6.26 -9.29
C GLY A 258 14.60 -5.90 -8.17
N PRO A 259 15.87 -5.60 -8.51
CA PRO A 259 16.91 -5.26 -7.54
C PRO A 259 16.68 -3.89 -6.85
N ASP A 260 15.97 -2.97 -7.51
CA ASP A 260 15.80 -1.58 -7.04
C ASP A 260 14.52 -1.35 -6.21
N GLY A 261 13.73 -2.40 -5.99
CA GLY A 261 12.43 -2.33 -5.32
C GLY A 261 11.36 -1.52 -6.08
N PRO A 262 10.16 -1.34 -5.51
CA PRO A 262 9.04 -0.65 -6.18
C PRO A 262 9.26 0.86 -6.37
N ALA A 263 10.20 1.48 -5.66
CA ALA A 263 10.37 2.94 -5.63
C ALA A 263 11.13 3.52 -6.84
N LYS A 264 11.81 2.69 -7.67
CA LYS A 264 12.63 3.13 -8.81
C LYS A 264 12.32 2.34 -10.09
N ALA A 265 11.03 2.18 -10.42
CA ALA A 265 10.64 1.49 -11.64
C ALA A 265 11.00 2.32 -12.89
N ASN A 266 11.97 1.86 -13.69
CA ASN A 266 12.25 2.42 -15.01
C ASN A 266 11.26 1.84 -16.04
N TYR A 267 10.39 2.67 -16.60
CA TYR A 267 9.41 2.27 -17.63
C TYR A 267 9.96 2.28 -19.06
N TRP A 268 11.16 2.84 -19.28
CA TRP A 268 11.77 2.92 -20.62
C TRP A 268 12.65 1.70 -20.91
N PRO A 269 12.73 1.22 -22.17
CA PRO A 269 13.56 0.05 -22.50
C PRO A 269 15.03 0.28 -22.20
N ASP A 270 15.69 -0.73 -21.62
CA ASP A 270 17.10 -0.65 -21.28
C ASP A 270 17.98 -0.96 -22.50
N ARG A 271 19.28 -0.63 -22.43
CA ARG A 271 20.23 -0.89 -23.54
C ARG A 271 20.27 -2.37 -23.96
N GLN A 272 20.04 -3.28 -23.01
CA GLN A 272 19.99 -4.73 -23.23
C GLN A 272 18.74 -5.19 -24.00
N ASP A 273 17.66 -4.42 -23.99
CA ASP A 273 16.41 -4.75 -24.68
C ASP A 273 16.55 -4.39 -26.16
N TRP A 274 17.12 -3.22 -26.45
CA TRP A 274 17.47 -2.79 -27.80
C TRP A 274 18.46 -3.71 -28.51
N LYS A 275 19.46 -4.21 -27.78
CA LYS A 275 20.47 -5.15 -28.31
C LYS A 275 19.99 -6.61 -28.37
N SER A 276 18.76 -6.88 -27.99
CA SER A 276 18.26 -8.26 -27.96
C SER A 276 18.12 -8.85 -29.37
N TRP A 277 18.28 -10.18 -29.45
CA TRP A 277 18.04 -10.95 -30.67
C TRP A 277 16.61 -10.85 -31.22
N ALA A 278 15.65 -10.40 -30.40
CA ALA A 278 14.26 -10.24 -30.81
C ALA A 278 13.98 -8.88 -31.48
N ILE A 279 14.84 -7.87 -31.25
CA ILE A 279 14.63 -6.49 -31.71
C ILE A 279 15.67 -6.11 -32.77
N ALA A 280 16.97 -6.15 -32.42
CA ALA A 280 18.03 -5.65 -33.27
C ALA A 280 18.03 -6.21 -34.72
N PRO A 281 17.98 -7.54 -34.95
CA PRO A 281 18.02 -8.08 -36.31
C PRO A 281 16.74 -7.81 -37.12
N PHE A 282 15.63 -7.47 -36.48
CA PHE A 282 14.38 -7.17 -37.17
C PHE A 282 14.31 -5.71 -37.61
N TYR A 283 14.56 -4.75 -36.71
CA TYR A 283 14.36 -3.33 -36.99
C TYR A 283 15.59 -2.66 -37.63
N LEU A 284 16.82 -3.10 -37.32
CA LEU A 284 18.03 -2.43 -37.82
C LEU A 284 18.17 -2.50 -39.35
N PRO A 285 17.90 -3.63 -40.03
CA PRO A 285 17.93 -3.66 -41.50
C PRO A 285 16.87 -2.77 -42.14
N MET A 286 15.65 -2.74 -41.57
CA MET A 286 14.56 -1.89 -42.07
C MET A 286 14.90 -0.40 -41.92
N LEU A 287 15.50 -0.02 -40.79
CA LEU A 287 15.98 1.34 -40.57
C LEU A 287 17.11 1.69 -41.55
N ALA A 288 18.06 0.79 -41.78
CA ALA A 288 19.14 0.99 -42.74
C ALA A 288 18.62 1.19 -44.17
N VAL A 289 17.64 0.38 -44.61
CA VAL A 289 16.98 0.56 -45.91
C VAL A 289 16.28 1.91 -45.98
N GLY A 290 15.53 2.30 -44.95
CA GLY A 290 14.85 3.60 -44.89
C GLY A 290 15.83 4.77 -44.97
N VAL A 291 16.94 4.72 -44.23
CA VAL A 291 17.99 5.76 -44.25
C VAL A 291 18.67 5.82 -45.61
N CYS A 292 19.03 4.68 -46.21
CA CYS A 292 19.61 4.65 -47.56
C CYS A 292 18.64 5.24 -48.60
N LEU A 293 17.35 4.90 -48.51
CA LEU A 293 16.31 5.45 -49.38
C LEU A 293 16.16 6.96 -49.19
N LEU A 294 16.16 7.43 -47.93
CA LEU A 294 16.10 8.85 -47.61
C LEU A 294 17.29 9.60 -48.22
N LEU A 295 18.52 9.12 -48.02
CA LEU A 295 19.72 9.75 -48.59
C LEU A 295 19.71 9.77 -50.12
N TYR A 296 19.14 8.75 -50.76
CA TYR A 296 19.01 8.66 -52.21
C TYR A 296 17.96 9.63 -52.79
N LEU A 297 16.88 9.87 -52.05
CA LEU A 297 15.76 10.72 -52.48
C LEU A 297 15.90 12.18 -52.04
N ALA A 298 16.68 12.45 -50.99
CA ALA A 298 16.74 13.75 -50.38
C ALA A 298 17.36 14.81 -51.33
N PRO A 299 16.67 15.95 -51.57
CA PRO A 299 17.13 16.97 -52.51
C PRO A 299 18.45 17.63 -52.08
N TRP A 300 18.74 17.66 -50.78
CA TRP A 300 19.97 18.22 -50.19
C TRP A 300 21.21 17.32 -50.32
N CYS A 301 21.06 16.08 -50.81
CA CYS A 301 22.18 15.16 -51.03
C CYS A 301 22.64 15.10 -52.50
N ARG A 302 22.02 15.87 -53.40
CA ARG A 302 22.46 15.99 -54.80
C ARG A 302 23.35 17.24 -54.94
N PRO A 303 24.56 17.11 -55.54
CA PRO A 303 25.41 18.27 -55.84
C PRO A 303 24.79 19.19 -56.89
#